data_AF-A0A8S0S0B8-F1
#
_entry.id   AF-A0A8S0S0B8-F1
#
_cell.length_a   1.000
_cell.length_b   1.000
_cell.length_c   1.000
_cell.angle_alpha   90.00
_cell.angle_beta   90.00
_cell.angle_gamma   90.00
#
_symmetry.space_group_name_H-M   'P 1'
#
loop_
_entity.id
_entity.type
_entity.pdbx_description
1 polymer ?
#
loop_
_entity_poly.entity_id
_entity_poly.type
_entity_poly.pdbx_seq_one_letter_code
_entity_poly.pdbx_strand_id
1 'polypeptide(L)' 'MGLGTIVFVGARLHLSGELKYILLLCGRTIKGSIYGGVRPQTDLLKIVEKCINKEI' A
#
# COMPACT_ATOMS: atom_id res chain seq x y z
N MET A 1 -20.66 -9.06 0.67
CA MET A 1 -20.10 -8.05 -0.26
C MET A 1 -19.36 -7.04 0.61
N GLY A 2 -18.06 -6.81 0.41
CA GLY A 2 -17.19 -6.22 1.45
C GLY A 2 -16.34 -5.06 0.94
N LEU A 3 -16.30 -3.98 1.73
CA LEU A 3 -15.54 -2.73 1.52
C LEU A 3 -14.02 -2.88 1.76
N GLY A 4 -13.46 -4.05 1.45
CA GLY A 4 -12.04 -4.34 1.68
C GLY A 4 -11.14 -3.55 0.72
N THR A 5 -9.99 -3.10 1.22
CA THR A 5 -8.94 -2.49 0.39
C THR A 5 -7.76 -3.44 0.26
N ILE A 6 -7.31 -3.68 -0.97
CA ILE A 6 -6.11 -4.45 -1.29
C ILE A 6 -5.00 -3.46 -1.65
N VAL A 7 -3.84 -3.56 -1.00
CA VAL A 7 -2.67 -2.71 -1.26
C VAL A 7 -1.54 -3.56 -1.84
N PHE A 8 -1.13 -3.26 -3.07
CA PHE A 8 0.03 -3.87 -3.72
C PHE A 8 1.31 -3.14 -3.31
N VAL A 9 2.23 -3.85 -2.66
CA VAL A 9 3.54 -3.31 -2.21
C VAL A 9 4.70 -3.89 -3.03
N GLY A 10 4.57 -5.12 -3.52
CA GLY A 10 5.57 -5.77 -4.38
C GLY A 10 5.14 -5.80 -5.84
N ALA A 11 6.12 -5.62 -6.74
CA ALA A 11 5.95 -5.80 -8.18
C ALA A 11 6.93 -6.87 -8.70
N ARG A 12 6.52 -7.61 -9.71
CA ARG A 12 7.42 -8.46 -10.52
C ARG A 12 7.91 -7.64 -11.73
N LEU A 13 8.89 -8.16 -12.46
CA LEU A 13 9.45 -7.51 -13.66
C LEU A 13 8.42 -7.27 -14.79
N HIS A 14 7.25 -7.91 -14.72
CA HIS A 14 6.19 -7.75 -15.70
C HIS A 14 5.46 -6.40 -15.54
N LEU A 15 5.24 -5.69 -16.65
CA LEU A 15 4.63 -4.34 -16.69
C LEU A 15 3.12 -4.31 -16.40
N SER A 16 2.48 -5.48 -16.28
CA SER A 16 1.05 -5.67 -16.10
C SER A 16 0.78 -6.92 -15.25
N GLY A 17 -0.42 -7.00 -14.69
CA GLY A 17 -0.87 -8.15 -13.92
C GLY A 17 -2.37 -8.34 -14.09
N GLU A 18 -2.83 -9.58 -13.91
CA GLU A 18 -4.24 -9.92 -14.03
C GLU A 18 -4.98 -9.71 -12.70
N LEU A 19 -6.19 -9.17 -12.79
CA LEU A 19 -7.08 -8.96 -11.66
C LEU A 19 -8.46 -9.54 -11.97
N LYS A 20 -9.05 -10.26 -11.00
CA LYS A 20 -10.41 -10.77 -11.16
C LYS A 20 -11.41 -9.63 -11.02
N TYR A 21 -12.14 -9.31 -12.09
CA TYR A 21 -13.17 -8.25 -12.13
C TYR A 21 -14.23 -8.34 -11.03
N ILE A 22 -14.56 -9.57 -10.59
CA ILE A 22 -15.50 -9.79 -9.50
C ILE A 22 -15.10 -9.05 -8.21
N LEU A 23 -13.81 -8.84 -7.97
CA LEU A 23 -13.32 -8.10 -6.80
C LEU A 23 -13.78 -6.64 -6.83
N LEU A 24 -13.69 -5.98 -7.99
CA LEU A 24 -14.12 -4.60 -8.19
C LEU A 24 -15.65 -4.49 -8.12
N LEU A 25 -16.36 -5.42 -8.77
CA LEU A 25 -17.83 -5.47 -8.75
C LEU A 25 -18.40 -5.74 -7.36
N CYS A 26 -17.66 -6.43 -6.48
CA CYS A 26 -18.03 -6.66 -5.08
C CYS A 26 -17.79 -5.46 -4.16
N GLY A 27 -17.39 -4.30 -4.70
CA GLY A 27 -17.12 -3.07 -3.94
C GLY A 27 -15.75 -3.02 -3.26
N ARG A 28 -14.80 -3.88 -3.66
CA ARG A 28 -13.42 -3.80 -3.14
C ARG A 28 -12.62 -2.73 -3.87
N THR A 29 -11.71 -2.10 -3.16
CA THR A 29 -10.78 -1.11 -3.71
C THR A 29 -9.39 -1.72 -3.88
N ILE A 30 -8.74 -1.41 -4.99
CA ILE A 30 -7.36 -1.81 -5.25
C ILE A 30 -6.49 -0.56 -5.29
N LYS A 31 -5.41 -0.54 -4.51
CA LYS A 31 -4.42 0.54 -4.47
C LYS A 31 -3.03 -0.03 -4.71
N GLY A 32 -2.25 0.61 -5.57
CA GLY A 32 -0.80 0.42 -5.62
C GLY A 32 -0.12 1.31 -4.59
N SER A 33 1.03 0.88 -4.08
CA SER A 33 1.85 1.67 -3.16
C SER A 33 3.31 1.67 -3.58
N ILE A 34 3.90 2.87 -3.60
CA ILE A 34 5.33 3.08 -3.78
C ILE A 34 5.87 3.53 -2.42
N TYR A 35 6.91 2.86 -1.92
CA TYR A 35 7.52 3.14 -0.63
C TYR A 35 6.50 3.15 0.54
N GLY A 36 5.48 2.29 0.47
CA GLY A 36 4.44 2.21 1.49
C GLY A 36 3.51 3.43 1.56
N GLY A 37 3.60 4.37 0.63
CA GLY A 37 2.90 5.67 0.68
C GLY A 37 3.58 6.69 1.59
N VAL A 38 4.80 6.39 2.07
CA VAL A 38 5.59 7.28 2.92
C VAL A 38 6.13 8.43 2.07
N ARG A 39 5.89 9.67 2.51
CA ARG A 39 6.54 10.84 1.90
C ARG A 39 7.96 10.97 2.47
N PRO A 40 9.02 10.82 1.67
CA PRO A 40 10.39 10.72 2.20
C PRO A 40 10.84 11.95 3.00
N GLN A 41 10.38 13.15 2.64
CA GLN A 41 10.81 14.38 3.32
C GLN A 41 10.10 14.62 4.65
N THR A 42 8.84 14.21 4.79
CA THR A 42 8.02 14.58 5.96
C THR A 42 7.69 13.43 6.88
N ASP A 43 7.50 12.24 6.32
CA ASP A 43 6.99 11.09 7.08
C ASP A 43 8.14 10.20 7.54
N LEU A 44 9.22 10.11 6.75
CA LEU A 44 10.40 9.31 7.12
C LEU A 44 11.05 9.82 8.41
N LEU A 45 11.23 11.14 8.56
CA LEU A 45 11.80 11.73 9.77
C LEU A 45 10.98 11.37 11.02
N LYS A 46 9.65 11.40 10.91
CA LYS A 46 8.73 11.03 12.00
C LYS A 46 8.80 9.53 12.32
N ILE A 47 8.97 8.68 11.31
CA ILE A 47 9.15 7.23 11.50
C ILE A 47 10.46 6.96 12.24
N VAL A 48 11.55 7.65 11.87
CA VAL A 48 12.85 7.53 12.53
C VAL A 48 12.77 7.99 14.00
N GLU A 49 12.15 9.15 14.25
CA GLU A 49 11.95 9.67 15.61
C GLU A 49 11.20 8.66 16.49
N LYS A 50 10.09 8.11 16.00
CA LYS A 50 9.32 7.09 16.72
C LYS A 50 10.10 5.80 16.96
N CYS A 51 10.98 5.41 16.03
CA CYS A 51 11.87 4.25 16.19
C CYS A 51 12.89 4.46 17.31
N ILE A 52 13.50 5.66 17.38
CA ILE A 52 14.42 6.04 18.46
C ILE A 52 13.72 5.97 19.83
N ASN A 53 12.47 6.44 19.87
CA ASN A 53 11.65 6.43 21.09
C ASN A 53 11.03 5.06 21.42
N LYS A 54 11.21 4.03 20.57
CA LYS A 54 10.58 2.70 20.70
C LYS A 54 9.05 2.74 20.75
N GLU A 55 8.46 3.68 20.03
CA GLU A 55 7.01 3.81 19.85
C GLU A 55 6.49 3.02 18.64
N ILE A 56 7.39 2.42 17.86
CA ILE A 56 7.15 1.48 16.75
C ILE A 56 8.11 0.30 16.91
#